data_AF-A0AAP6ZTY2-F1
#
_entry.id   AF-A0AAP6ZTY2-F1
#
_cell.length_a   1.000
_cell.length_b   1.000
_cell.length_c   1.000
_cell.angle_alpha   90.00
_cell.angle_beta   90.00
_cell.angle_gamma   90.00
#
_symmetry.space_group_name_H-M   'P 1'
#
loop_
_entity.id
_entity.type
_entity.pdbx_description
1 polymer ?
#
loop_
_entity_poly.entity_id
_entity_poly.type
_entity_poly.pdbx_seq_one_letter_code
_entity_poly.pdbx_strand_id
1 'polypeptide(L)'
;MTYQEYRELIDKWTKAVNEAGFRLSDDKLIPTTFWKTFLGIKRKVHQDMYAMKHNTKGEVCPDKCVAAYYTKTIYYVKRLDHAAFLEEVKTHIPQFEADKTS
;
A
#
# COMPACT_ATOMS: atom_id res chain seq x y z
N MET A 1 -11.56 -7.06 -5.97
CA MET A 1 -10.73 -5.86 -5.81
C MET A 1 -10.25 -5.41 -7.16
N THR A 2 -10.80 -4.34 -7.68
CA THR A 2 -10.35 -3.65 -8.89
C THR A 2 -9.17 -2.73 -8.58
N TYR A 3 -8.50 -2.17 -9.60
CA TYR A 3 -7.44 -1.17 -9.39
C TYR A 3 -7.97 0.11 -8.75
N GLN A 4 -9.21 0.51 -9.07
CA GLN A 4 -9.87 1.63 -8.40
C GLN A 4 -10.06 1.35 -6.90
N GLU A 5 -10.65 0.20 -6.54
CA GLU A 5 -10.84 -0.20 -5.14
C GLU A 5 -9.51 -0.33 -4.38
N TYR A 6 -8.45 -0.76 -5.07
CA TYR A 6 -7.10 -0.80 -4.51
C TYR A 6 -6.57 0.59 -4.19
N ARG A 7 -6.65 1.54 -5.14
CA ARG A 7 -6.21 2.92 -4.94
C ARG A 7 -6.92 3.57 -3.76
N GLU A 8 -8.25 3.47 -3.73
CA GLU A 8 -9.07 4.03 -2.65
C GLU A 8 -8.70 3.44 -1.28
N LEU A 9 -8.42 2.13 -1.24
CA LEU A 9 -7.96 1.48 -0.02
C LEU A 9 -6.60 2.02 0.43
N ILE A 10 -5.65 2.14 -0.49
CA ILE A 10 -4.32 2.69 -0.22
C ILE A 10 -4.43 4.13 0.31
N ASP A 11 -5.27 4.96 -0.30
CA ASP A 11 -5.50 6.35 0.13
C ASP A 11 -6.11 6.38 1.54
N LYS A 12 -7.11 5.52 1.79
CA LYS A 12 -7.74 5.39 3.12
C LYS A 12 -6.75 4.96 4.19
N TRP A 13 -5.95 3.93 3.93
CA TRP A 13 -4.93 3.47 4.86
C TRP A 13 -3.89 4.54 5.11
N THR A 14 -3.37 5.17 4.05
CA THR A 14 -2.38 6.26 4.15
C THR A 14 -2.88 7.40 5.03
N LYS A 15 -4.14 7.81 4.84
CA LYS A 15 -4.77 8.82 5.68
C LYS A 15 -4.84 8.37 7.14
N ALA A 16 -5.34 7.16 7.39
CA ALA A 16 -5.52 6.63 8.74
C ALA A 16 -4.21 6.55 9.53
N VAL A 17 -3.11 6.05 8.95
CA VAL A 17 -1.83 5.99 9.68
C VAL A 17 -1.25 7.36 9.95
N ASN A 18 -1.36 8.28 9.00
CA ASN A 18 -0.85 9.64 9.16
C ASN A 18 -1.65 10.43 10.22
N GLU A 19 -2.96 10.23 10.29
CA GLU A 19 -3.83 10.78 11.35
C GLU A 19 -3.55 10.15 12.71
N ALA A 20 -3.17 8.87 12.76
CA ALA A 20 -2.70 8.20 13.97
C ALA A 20 -1.28 8.65 14.43
N GLY A 21 -0.66 9.61 13.73
CA GLY A 21 0.62 10.19 14.11
C GLY A 21 1.85 9.42 13.64
N PHE A 22 1.70 8.40 12.79
CA PHE A 22 2.85 7.69 12.23
C PHE A 22 3.63 8.59 11.29
N ARG A 23 4.96 8.57 11.42
CA ARG A 23 5.91 9.35 10.64
C ARG A 23 7.12 8.48 10.31
N LEU A 24 7.83 8.89 9.26
CA LEU A 24 9.17 8.41 8.94
C LEU A 24 10.20 9.03 9.91
N SER A 25 11.43 8.52 9.89
CA SER A 25 12.54 8.99 10.73
C SER A 25 12.89 10.47 10.54
N ASP A 26 12.60 11.04 9.38
CA ASP A 26 12.78 12.46 9.04
C ASP A 26 11.53 13.32 9.32
N ASP A 27 10.63 12.82 10.18
CA ASP A 27 9.34 13.42 10.55
C ASP A 27 8.37 13.62 9.37
N LYS A 28 8.63 12.98 8.22
CA LYS A 28 7.72 13.03 7.07
C LYS A 28 6.55 12.08 7.25
N LEU A 29 5.43 12.44 6.62
CA LEU A 29 4.26 11.57 6.49
C LEU A 29 4.60 10.26 5.78
N ILE A 30 3.91 9.19 6.14
CA ILE A 30 3.97 7.90 5.43
C ILE A 30 3.41 8.11 4.02
N PRO A 31 4.21 7.92 2.94
CA PRO A 31 3.75 8.11 1.57
C PRO A 31 3.01 6.86 1.07
N THR A 32 2.20 6.99 0.01
CA THR A 32 1.52 5.83 -0.61
C THR A 32 2.50 4.75 -1.11
N THR A 33 3.72 5.12 -1.47
CA THR A 33 4.77 4.16 -1.89
C THR A 33 5.22 3.22 -0.78
N PHE A 34 4.94 3.54 0.49
CA PHE A 34 5.19 2.66 1.64
C PHE A 34 4.51 1.29 1.47
N TRP A 35 3.29 1.27 0.91
CA TRP A 35 2.49 0.06 0.81
C TRP A 35 3.10 -0.99 -0.12
N LYS A 36 4.10 -0.63 -0.95
CA LYS A 36 4.91 -1.62 -1.68
C LYS A 36 5.61 -2.57 -0.71
N THR A 37 6.18 -2.04 0.36
CA THR A 37 6.97 -2.78 1.35
C THR A 37 6.03 -3.55 2.26
N PHE A 38 4.99 -2.90 2.78
CA PHE A 38 3.96 -3.55 3.60
C PHE A 38 3.28 -4.74 2.92
N LEU A 39 2.98 -4.64 1.61
CA LEU A 39 2.35 -5.73 0.86
C LEU A 39 3.36 -6.74 0.29
N GLY A 40 4.67 -6.50 0.42
CA GLY A 40 5.72 -7.36 -0.14
C GLY A 40 5.73 -7.39 -1.68
N ILE A 41 5.50 -6.24 -2.33
CA ILE A 41 5.37 -6.14 -3.79
C ILE A 41 6.42 -5.23 -4.41
N LYS A 42 6.79 -5.51 -5.67
CA LYS A 42 7.74 -4.66 -6.41
C LYS A 42 7.20 -3.24 -6.56
N ARG A 43 8.08 -2.23 -6.44
CA ARG A 43 7.74 -0.81 -6.60
C ARG A 43 6.93 -0.53 -7.87
N LYS A 44 7.37 -1.07 -9.01
CA LYS A 44 6.69 -0.90 -10.30
C LYS A 44 5.28 -1.49 -10.30
N VAL A 45 5.08 -2.65 -9.68
CA VAL A 45 3.76 -3.29 -9.60
C VAL A 45 2.82 -2.43 -8.76
N HIS A 46 3.27 -1.95 -7.61
CA HIS A 46 2.48 -1.01 -6.78
C HIS A 46 2.11 0.26 -7.57
N GLN A 47 3.10 0.92 -8.18
CA GLN A 47 2.89 2.16 -8.94
C GLN A 47 1.93 1.96 -10.12
N ASP A 48 2.12 0.88 -10.89
CA ASP A 48 1.27 0.58 -12.03
C ASP A 48 -0.16 0.23 -11.59
N MET A 49 -0.35 -0.50 -10.47
CA MET A 49 -1.70 -0.79 -9.93
C MET A 49 -2.37 0.48 -9.40
N TYR A 50 -1.64 1.31 -8.65
CA TYR A 50 -2.14 2.59 -8.13
C TYR A 50 -2.51 3.57 -9.25
N ALA A 51 -1.74 3.57 -10.34
CA ALA A 51 -2.04 4.31 -11.57
C ALA A 51 -3.10 3.63 -12.46
N MET A 52 -3.62 2.45 -12.07
CA MET A 52 -4.59 1.64 -12.80
C MET A 52 -4.12 1.17 -14.19
N LYS A 53 -2.81 0.98 -14.37
CA LYS A 53 -2.14 0.66 -15.65
C LYS A 53 -1.37 -0.66 -15.67
N HIS A 54 -1.50 -1.49 -14.63
CA HIS A 54 -0.70 -2.72 -14.54
C HIS A 54 -1.14 -3.77 -15.58
N ASN A 55 -0.20 -4.20 -16.43
CA ASN A 55 -0.43 -5.15 -17.54
C ASN A 55 -1.53 -4.70 -18.53
N THR A 56 -1.74 -3.39 -18.71
CA THR A 56 -2.78 -2.84 -19.61
C THR A 56 -2.19 -2.20 -20.88
N LYS A 57 -0.92 -2.46 -21.19
CA LYS A 57 -0.19 -1.78 -22.28
C LYS A 57 -0.20 -0.24 -22.15
N GLY A 58 -0.37 0.30 -20.93
CA GLY A 58 -0.37 1.73 -20.64
C GLY A 58 -1.74 2.38 -20.52
N GLU A 59 -2.81 1.64 -20.81
CA GLU A 59 -4.20 2.11 -20.70
C GLU A 59 -4.66 2.15 -19.23
N VAL A 60 -5.43 3.17 -18.87
CA VAL A 60 -6.06 3.26 -17.54
C VAL A 60 -7.27 2.34 -17.52
N CYS A 61 -7.21 1.25 -16.74
CA CYS A 61 -8.31 0.29 -16.60
C CYS A 61 -8.74 0.22 -15.13
N PRO A 62 -9.66 1.09 -14.67
CA PRO A 62 -10.07 1.15 -13.26
C PRO A 62 -10.71 -0.16 -12.78
N ASP A 63 -11.51 -0.80 -13.64
CA ASP A 63 -12.27 -2.03 -13.33
C ASP A 63 -11.43 -3.31 -13.44
N LYS A 64 -10.17 -3.20 -13.84
CA LYS A 64 -9.29 -4.37 -13.94
C LYS A 64 -8.99 -4.91 -12.56
N CYS A 65 -9.09 -6.22 -12.40
CA CYS A 65 -8.85 -6.90 -11.13
C CYS A 65 -7.37 -6.86 -10.73
N VAL A 66 -7.14 -6.58 -9.44
CA VAL A 66 -5.90 -6.88 -8.74
C VAL A 66 -5.70 -8.39 -8.73
N ALA A 67 -4.46 -8.85 -8.89
CA ALA A 67 -4.16 -10.28 -8.84
C ALA A 67 -4.61 -10.92 -7.52
N ALA A 68 -5.09 -12.16 -7.59
CA ALA A 68 -5.75 -12.83 -6.47
C ALA A 68 -4.90 -12.92 -5.19
N TYR A 69 -3.59 -13.13 -5.34
CA TYR A 69 -2.66 -13.24 -4.21
C TYR A 69 -2.52 -11.92 -3.44
N TYR A 70 -2.46 -10.78 -4.12
CA TYR A 70 -2.49 -9.47 -3.44
C TYR A 70 -3.83 -9.23 -2.74
N THR A 71 -4.93 -9.59 -3.41
CA THR A 71 -6.27 -9.48 -2.85
C THR A 71 -6.41 -10.32 -1.57
N LYS A 72 -5.77 -11.49 -1.51
CA LYS A 72 -5.77 -12.36 -0.33
C LYS A 72 -5.01 -11.73 0.85
N THR A 73 -3.83 -11.15 0.63
CA THR A 73 -3.11 -10.42 1.69
C THR A 73 -3.97 -9.27 2.21
N ILE A 74 -4.52 -8.45 1.32
CA ILE A 74 -5.40 -7.33 1.70
C ILE A 74 -6.65 -7.80 2.45
N TYR A 75 -7.21 -8.94 2.07
CA TYR A 75 -8.36 -9.55 2.75
C TYR A 75 -8.06 -9.88 4.21
N TYR A 76 -6.86 -10.35 4.53
CA TYR A 76 -6.44 -10.59 5.92
C TYR A 76 -6.19 -9.28 6.66
N VAL A 77 -5.51 -8.31 6.04
CA VAL A 77 -5.26 -7.00 6.66
C VAL A 77 -6.57 -6.28 7.03
N LYS A 78 -7.59 -6.37 6.17
CA LYS A 78 -8.93 -5.80 6.44
C LYS A 78 -9.65 -6.40 7.66
N ARG A 79 -9.17 -7.54 8.19
CA ARG A 79 -9.73 -8.22 9.37
C ARG A 79 -8.96 -7.97 10.64
N LEU A 80 -7.78 -7.37 10.54
CA LEU A 80 -7.07 -6.89 11.71
C LEU A 80 -7.94 -5.81 12.37
N ASP A 81 -7.98 -5.81 13.70
CA ASP A 81 -8.47 -4.64 14.41
C ASP A 81 -7.53 -3.45 14.14
N HIS A 82 -8.01 -2.25 14.45
CA HIS A 82 -7.29 -1.03 14.11
C HIS A 82 -5.92 -0.96 14.79
N ALA A 83 -5.79 -1.42 16.04
CA ALA A 83 -4.54 -1.37 16.77
C ALA A 83 -3.52 -2.36 16.19
N ALA A 84 -3.95 -3.59 15.90
CA ALA A 84 -3.12 -4.60 15.25
C ALA A 84 -2.65 -4.13 13.86
N PHE A 85 -3.54 -3.48 13.09
CA PHE A 85 -3.16 -2.88 11.81
C PHE A 85 -2.06 -1.82 11.96
N LEU A 86 -2.20 -0.90 12.92
CA LEU A 86 -1.21 0.15 13.15
C LEU A 86 0.14 -0.41 13.62
N GLU A 87 0.14 -1.43 14.49
CA GLU A 87 1.37 -2.11 14.90
C GLU A 87 2.05 -2.81 13.72
N GLU A 88 1.30 -3.49 12.84
CA GLU A 88 1.86 -4.06 11.61
C GLU A 88 2.45 -2.97 10.69
N VAL A 89 1.83 -1.79 10.59
CA VAL A 89 2.44 -0.70 9.82
C VAL A 89 3.76 -0.26 10.46
N LYS A 90 3.79 -0.11 11.79
CA LYS A 90 4.98 0.28 12.56
C LYS A 90 6.18 -0.60 12.27
N THR A 91 5.98 -1.92 12.26
CA THR A 91 7.06 -2.91 12.06
C THR A 91 7.68 -2.84 10.66
N HIS A 92 6.94 -2.33 9.67
CA HIS A 92 7.40 -2.21 8.29
C HIS A 92 8.02 -0.85 7.95
N ILE A 93 7.89 0.17 8.80
CA ILE A 93 8.51 1.50 8.58
C ILE A 93 10.03 1.39 8.41
N PRO A 94 10.79 0.73 9.32
CA PRO A 94 12.24 0.62 9.18
C PRO A 94 12.66 -0.09 7.87
N GLN A 95 11.90 -1.11 7.45
CA GLN A 95 12.16 -1.82 6.20
C GLN A 95 11.98 -0.91 4.99
N PHE A 96 10.91 -0.11 4.97
CA PHE A 96 10.66 0.84 3.89
C PHE A 96 11.75 1.91 3.79
N GLU A 97 12.27 2.36 4.92
CA GLU A 97 13.35 3.35 4.96
C GLU A 97 14.68 2.79 4.47
N ALA A 98 15.03 1.56 4.86
CA ALA A 98 16.23 0.87 4.35
C ALA A 98 16.17 0.63 2.83
N ASP A 99 14.99 0.32 2.31
CA ASP A 99 14.73 0.13 0.88
C ASP A 99 14.90 1.39 0.02
N LYS A 100 14.89 2.60 0.62
CA LYS A 100 15.11 3.85 -0.13
C LYS A 100 16.59 4.11 -0.42
N THR A 101 17.47 3.51 0.38
CA THR A 101 18.92 3.69 0.32
C THR A 101 19.65 2.71 -0.59
N SER A 102 18.93 1.76 -1.21
CA SER A 102 19.42 0.88 -2.29
C SER A 102 18.89 1.30 -3.66
#